data_AF-A0A1Q5GKB2-F1
#
_entry.id   AF-A0A1Q5GKB2-F1
#
_cell.length_a   1.000
_cell.length_b   1.000
_cell.length_c   1.000
_cell.angle_alpha   90.00
_cell.angle_beta   90.00
_cell.angle_gamma   90.00
#
_symmetry.space_group_name_H-M   'P 1'
#
loop_
_entity.id
_entity.type
_entity.pdbx_description
1 polymer ?
#
loop_
_entity_poly.entity_id
_entity_poly.type
_entity_poly.pdbx_seq_one_letter_code
_entity_poly.pdbx_strand_id
1 'polypeptide(L)'
;MDEHPVFPPDHLTINVTHRDDPLFGVAEADARAAFRAYPDIVVRGPLFGLAEQRPGDRPRWRLLGELECGAPQMARDELNSHLWFMAKDGTDDRAVRRSLLDAVARLETEPVDEVTAAGVRYRVVRADEFARIGDGRLEPPRPTDVDSEGWDPNTVEPSRSDGFVIDHAAAVGLGEGIDRAGLVSLAYTASRYPEAVRADSRKALTSHPGVVLLPPTFRVVERKEGSWGLVTGLHATPQDARRALVHHLKVYLPEVTRIDAEEAAVLARAAHQFARRKRPDQLLAGGRRFDVVRVGRMVRIGPDGPETPRPSDVDEDVPSKMHPTMDEHGVITADE
;
A
#
# COMPACT_ATOMS: atom_id res chain seq x y z
N MET A 1 15.54 -20.16 40.70
CA MET A 1 15.88 -20.25 39.27
C MET A 1 14.56 -20.03 38.58
N ASP A 2 14.23 -18.76 38.38
CA ASP A 2 12.89 -18.36 37.97
C ASP A 2 12.73 -18.67 36.49
N GLU A 3 11.98 -19.72 36.18
CA GLU A 3 11.44 -19.97 34.85
C GLU A 3 10.44 -18.85 34.55
N HIS A 4 10.91 -17.76 33.96
CA HIS A 4 10.03 -16.83 33.27
C HIS A 4 9.29 -17.61 32.18
N PRO A 5 7.95 -17.56 32.11
CA PRO A 5 7.24 -18.13 30.99
C PRO A 5 7.76 -17.44 29.72
N VAL A 6 8.35 -18.23 28.83
CA VAL A 6 8.81 -17.76 27.52
C VAL A 6 7.55 -17.44 26.72
N PHE A 7 7.14 -16.17 26.77
CA PHE A 7 6.10 -15.69 25.88
C PHE A 7 6.56 -15.90 24.43
N PRO A 8 5.67 -16.35 23.53
CA PRO A 8 6.02 -16.44 22.12
C PRO A 8 6.50 -15.07 21.61
N PRO A 9 7.50 -15.04 20.71
CA PRO A 9 7.98 -13.79 20.12
C PRO A 9 6.84 -12.93 19.56
N ASP A 10 6.99 -11.61 19.67
CA ASP A 10 5.97 -10.64 19.23
C ASP A 10 5.52 -10.86 17.79
N HIS A 11 6.40 -11.21 16.86
CA HIS A 11 6.08 -11.46 15.45
C HIS A 11 5.32 -12.79 15.20
N LEU A 12 5.02 -13.56 16.24
CA LEU A 12 4.26 -14.81 16.20
C LEU A 12 2.92 -14.73 16.97
N THR A 13 2.58 -13.57 17.53
CA THR A 13 1.45 -13.41 18.45
C THR A 13 0.41 -12.44 17.90
N ILE A 14 -0.80 -12.93 17.63
CA ILE A 14 -1.95 -12.09 17.28
C ILE A 14 -2.72 -11.77 18.56
N ASN A 15 -2.62 -10.51 19.01
CA ASN A 15 -3.34 -10.04 20.19
C ASN A 15 -4.73 -9.52 19.81
N VAL A 16 -5.78 -10.21 20.25
CA VAL A 16 -7.17 -9.79 20.02
C VAL A 16 -7.77 -9.21 21.30
N THR A 17 -8.34 -8.02 21.19
CA THR A 17 -9.00 -7.32 22.31
C THR A 17 -10.40 -6.88 21.92
N HIS A 18 -11.32 -6.97 22.88
CA HIS A 18 -12.64 -6.36 22.76
C HIS A 18 -12.59 -4.93 23.31
N ARG A 19 -13.27 -4.00 22.64
CA ARG A 19 -13.47 -2.64 23.12
C ARG A 19 -14.95 -2.37 23.32
N ASP A 20 -15.30 -1.90 24.50
CA ASP A 20 -16.70 -1.58 24.85
C ASP A 20 -17.08 -0.17 24.36
N ASP A 21 -17.01 0.07 23.05
CA ASP A 21 -17.49 1.31 22.44
C ASP A 21 -18.41 1.06 21.22
N PRO A 22 -19.47 1.88 21.03
CA PRO A 22 -20.46 1.62 19.98
C PRO A 22 -19.89 1.64 18.55
N LEU A 23 -18.89 2.48 18.28
CA LEU A 23 -18.31 2.58 16.94
C LEU A 23 -17.51 1.32 16.60
N PHE A 24 -16.74 0.81 17.56
CA PHE A 24 -16.05 -0.48 17.44
C PHE A 24 -17.04 -1.62 17.20
N GLY A 25 -18.13 -1.69 17.96
CA GLY A 25 -19.16 -2.73 17.78
C GLY A 25 -19.79 -2.73 16.38
N VAL A 26 -20.06 -1.55 15.82
CA VAL A 26 -20.60 -1.43 14.45
C VAL A 26 -19.57 -1.84 13.41
N ALA A 27 -18.31 -1.42 13.55
CA ALA A 27 -17.22 -1.82 12.65
C ALA A 27 -16.96 -3.33 12.66
N GLU A 28 -17.00 -3.97 13.83
CA GLU A 28 -16.87 -5.43 13.96
C GLU A 28 -18.05 -6.18 13.34
N ALA A 29 -19.27 -5.67 13.49
CA ALA A 29 -20.46 -6.25 12.85
C ALA A 29 -20.38 -6.17 11.32
N ASP A 30 -19.95 -5.03 10.78
CA ASP A 30 -19.75 -4.81 9.34
C ASP A 30 -18.64 -5.71 8.80
N ALA A 31 -17.48 -5.78 9.48
CA ALA A 31 -16.39 -6.68 9.14
C ALA A 31 -16.83 -8.15 9.10
N ARG A 32 -17.62 -8.59 10.07
CA ARG A 32 -18.17 -9.96 10.10
C ARG A 32 -19.17 -10.22 8.97
N ALA A 33 -20.00 -9.25 8.64
CA ALA A 33 -20.93 -9.36 7.51
C ALA A 33 -20.17 -9.47 6.19
N ALA A 34 -19.15 -8.62 6.00
CA ALA A 34 -18.28 -8.66 4.85
C ALA A 34 -17.50 -9.98 4.73
N PHE A 35 -16.95 -10.51 5.81
CA PHE A 35 -16.24 -11.81 5.81
C PHE A 35 -17.13 -12.94 5.29
N ARG A 36 -18.43 -12.95 5.65
CA ARG A 36 -19.37 -13.96 5.15
C ARG A 36 -19.73 -13.78 3.68
N ALA A 37 -19.88 -12.53 3.24
CA ALA A 37 -20.25 -12.21 1.87
C ALA A 37 -19.07 -12.37 0.89
N TYR A 38 -17.84 -12.17 1.36
CA TYR A 38 -16.61 -12.21 0.58
C TYR A 38 -15.56 -13.12 1.27
N PRO A 39 -15.79 -14.44 1.32
CA PRO A 39 -14.99 -15.37 2.13
C PRO A 39 -13.58 -15.61 1.54
N ASP A 40 -13.43 -15.49 0.23
CA ASP A 40 -12.20 -15.78 -0.48
C ASP A 40 -11.38 -14.50 -0.72
N ILE A 41 -10.13 -14.66 -1.13
CA ILE A 41 -9.27 -13.55 -1.55
C ILE A 41 -8.71 -13.77 -2.95
N VAL A 42 -8.46 -12.67 -3.65
CA VAL A 42 -7.64 -12.63 -4.85
C VAL A 42 -6.45 -11.72 -4.62
N VAL A 43 -5.26 -12.27 -4.82
CA VAL A 43 -4.01 -11.52 -4.69
C VAL A 43 -3.65 -10.93 -6.05
N ARG A 44 -3.37 -9.62 -6.08
CA ARG A 44 -2.87 -8.91 -7.26
C ARG A 44 -1.37 -9.14 -7.43
N GLY A 45 -0.62 -9.05 -6.34
CA GLY A 45 0.84 -9.15 -6.35
C GLY A 45 1.48 -8.26 -5.29
N PRO A 46 2.82 -8.13 -5.33
CA PRO A 46 3.53 -7.26 -4.42
C PRO A 46 3.28 -5.78 -4.70
N LEU A 47 3.38 -4.99 -3.64
CA LEU A 47 3.59 -3.55 -3.65
C LEU A 47 4.83 -3.25 -2.79
N PHE A 48 5.47 -2.12 -3.08
CA PHE A 48 6.63 -1.64 -2.34
C PHE A 48 6.40 -0.23 -1.81
N GLY A 49 7.14 0.12 -0.77
CA GLY A 49 7.12 1.46 -0.18
C GLY A 49 8.16 1.57 0.91
N LEU A 50 8.04 2.61 1.73
CA LEU A 50 9.05 2.98 2.69
C LEU A 50 8.57 2.82 4.12
N ALA A 51 9.47 2.37 4.99
CA ALA A 51 9.29 2.45 6.42
C ALA A 51 10.56 2.96 7.11
N GLU A 52 10.37 3.72 8.17
CA GLU A 52 11.44 4.15 9.05
C GLU A 52 11.37 3.47 10.43
N GLN A 53 12.51 3.33 11.06
CA GLN A 53 12.64 2.93 12.45
C GLN A 53 13.61 3.89 13.14
N ARG A 54 13.08 4.69 14.06
CA ARG A 54 13.85 5.67 14.84
C ARG A 54 14.57 5.00 16.01
N PRO A 55 15.60 5.65 16.59
CA PRO A 55 16.20 5.20 17.83
C PRO A 55 15.16 5.00 18.93
N GLY A 56 15.15 3.81 19.55
CA GLY A 56 14.20 3.45 20.61
C GLY A 56 12.86 2.86 20.13
N ASP A 57 12.57 2.85 18.82
CA ASP A 57 11.31 2.31 18.31
C ASP A 57 11.31 0.78 18.13
N ARG A 58 12.49 0.14 18.12
CA ARG A 58 12.62 -1.32 17.94
C ARG A 58 11.65 -2.09 18.85
N PRO A 59 10.87 -3.06 18.32
CA PRO A 59 10.91 -3.59 16.95
C PRO A 59 9.99 -2.86 15.94
N ARG A 60 9.34 -1.76 16.32
CA ARG A 60 8.31 -1.07 15.52
C ARG A 60 8.93 -0.31 14.35
N TRP A 61 8.21 -0.30 13.24
CA TRP A 61 8.50 0.46 12.04
C TRP A 61 7.32 1.35 11.71
N ARG A 62 7.56 2.51 11.10
CA ARG A 62 6.52 3.45 10.71
C ARG A 62 6.56 3.64 9.21
N LEU A 63 5.41 3.44 8.54
CA LEU A 63 5.29 3.67 7.10
C LEU A 63 5.46 5.15 6.77
N LEU A 64 6.09 5.41 5.62
CA LEU A 64 6.20 6.71 4.97
C LEU A 64 5.38 6.62 3.67
N GLY A 65 4.15 7.11 3.68
CA GLY A 65 3.23 7.04 2.53
C GLY A 65 2.38 5.77 2.39
N GLU A 66 1.84 5.56 1.18
CA GLU A 66 0.81 4.55 0.87
C GLU A 66 1.33 3.18 0.41
N LEU A 67 2.64 2.96 0.25
CA LEU A 67 3.16 1.65 -0.19
C LEU A 67 2.48 1.20 -1.50
N GLU A 68 2.68 1.97 -2.56
CA GLU A 68 2.00 1.80 -3.86
C GLU A 68 2.95 1.53 -5.04
N CYS A 69 4.26 1.53 -4.81
CA CYS A 69 5.25 1.26 -5.84
C CYS A 69 5.08 -0.14 -6.43
N GLY A 70 5.15 -0.23 -7.77
CA GLY A 70 4.98 -1.48 -8.51
C GLY A 70 6.24 -2.34 -8.59
N ALA A 71 7.42 -1.75 -8.35
CA ALA A 71 8.72 -2.40 -8.39
C ALA A 71 9.61 -1.93 -7.23
N PRO A 72 10.60 -2.74 -6.81
CA PRO A 72 11.53 -2.38 -5.74
C PRO A 72 12.31 -1.09 -6.02
N GLN A 73 12.86 -0.91 -7.23
CA GLN A 73 13.65 0.27 -7.55
C GLN A 73 12.83 1.57 -7.48
N MET A 74 11.54 1.55 -7.86
CA MET A 74 10.66 2.71 -7.69
C MET A 74 10.59 3.16 -6.21
N ALA A 75 10.52 2.21 -5.27
CA ALA A 75 10.53 2.56 -3.85
C ALA A 75 11.91 3.07 -3.39
N ARG A 76 13.01 2.53 -3.94
CA ARG A 76 14.37 3.07 -3.66
C ARG A 76 14.53 4.49 -4.18
N ASP A 77 13.94 4.81 -5.31
CA ASP A 77 13.93 6.15 -5.92
C ASP A 77 13.08 7.13 -5.09
N GLU A 78 11.94 6.67 -4.56
CA GLU A 78 11.17 7.43 -3.55
C GLU A 78 12.01 7.67 -2.28
N LEU A 79 12.77 6.67 -1.82
CA LEU A 79 13.64 6.82 -0.65
C LEU A 79 14.75 7.84 -0.91
N ASN A 80 15.39 7.75 -2.07
CA ASN A 80 16.41 8.70 -2.51
C ASN A 80 15.86 10.13 -2.43
N SER A 81 14.70 10.36 -3.07
CA SER A 81 14.03 11.67 -3.08
C SER A 81 13.65 12.13 -1.68
N HIS A 82 13.11 11.24 -0.85
CA HIS A 82 12.76 11.55 0.54
C HIS A 82 13.98 12.02 1.34
N LEU A 83 15.09 11.29 1.28
CA LEU A 83 16.33 11.64 1.99
C LEU A 83 16.94 12.94 1.44
N TRP A 84 16.92 13.15 0.12
CA TRP A 84 17.44 14.37 -0.50
C TRP A 84 16.64 15.61 -0.12
N PHE A 85 15.30 15.54 -0.14
CA PHE A 85 14.46 16.67 0.32
C PHE A 85 14.57 16.91 1.83
N MET A 86 14.76 15.86 2.65
CA MET A 86 15.08 16.06 4.06
C MET A 86 16.43 16.74 4.27
N ALA A 87 17.45 16.43 3.46
CA ALA A 87 18.74 17.11 3.49
C ALA A 87 18.62 18.58 3.07
N LYS A 88 17.77 18.86 2.07
CA LYS A 88 17.52 20.20 1.54
C LYS A 88 16.75 21.10 2.51
N ASP A 89 15.59 20.62 2.95
CA ASP A 89 14.54 21.44 3.56
C ASP A 89 14.27 21.05 5.03
N GLY A 90 14.76 19.90 5.48
CA GLY A 90 14.40 19.30 6.78
C GLY A 90 15.42 19.49 7.90
N THR A 91 16.60 20.06 7.63
CA THR A 91 17.64 20.28 8.62
C THR A 91 18.55 21.43 8.23
N ASP A 92 19.12 22.13 9.22
CA ASP A 92 20.26 23.05 9.05
C ASP A 92 21.58 22.45 9.58
N ASP A 93 21.53 21.31 10.27
CA ASP A 93 22.70 20.65 10.83
C ASP A 93 23.51 19.96 9.72
N ARG A 94 24.75 20.41 9.54
CA ARG A 94 25.71 19.87 8.56
C ARG A 94 25.97 18.39 8.73
N ALA A 95 26.06 17.88 9.97
CA ALA A 95 26.34 16.48 10.23
C ALA A 95 25.14 15.60 9.84
N VAL A 96 23.92 16.07 10.13
CA VAL A 96 22.68 15.42 9.70
C VAL A 96 22.58 15.44 8.18
N ARG A 97 22.80 16.61 7.55
CA ARG A 97 22.76 16.76 6.09
C ARG A 97 23.75 15.84 5.40
N ARG A 98 25.01 15.80 5.84
CA ARG A 98 26.03 14.90 5.29
C ARG A 98 25.59 13.44 5.39
N SER A 99 25.09 13.00 6.55
CA SER A 99 24.63 11.62 6.72
C SER A 99 23.46 11.24 5.82
N LEU A 100 22.55 12.19 5.52
CA LEU A 100 21.46 11.99 4.56
C LEU A 100 21.99 11.87 3.13
N LEU A 101 22.91 12.77 2.73
CA LEU A 101 23.50 12.78 1.41
C LEU A 101 24.40 11.56 1.13
N ASP A 102 25.09 11.03 2.15
CA ASP A 102 25.84 9.77 2.04
C ASP A 102 24.91 8.59 1.71
N ALA A 103 23.72 8.56 2.31
CA ALA A 103 22.70 7.54 2.01
C ALA A 103 22.09 7.72 0.62
N VAL A 104 21.85 8.97 0.19
CA VAL A 104 21.42 9.29 -1.19
C VAL A 104 22.46 8.76 -2.20
N ALA A 105 23.73 9.09 -2.04
CA ALA A 105 24.79 8.67 -2.96
C ALA A 105 24.88 7.13 -3.11
N ARG A 106 24.62 6.40 -2.01
CA ARG A 106 24.55 4.93 -2.05
C ARG A 106 23.32 4.45 -2.83
N LEU A 107 22.15 5.06 -2.65
CA LEU A 107 20.93 4.71 -3.39
C LEU A 107 21.02 5.02 -4.89
N GLU A 108 21.86 5.98 -5.29
CA GLU A 108 22.12 6.29 -6.71
C GLU A 108 23.00 5.24 -7.41
N THR A 109 23.68 4.37 -6.66
CA THR A 109 24.71 3.46 -7.20
C THR A 109 24.46 1.99 -6.86
N GLU A 110 23.72 1.69 -5.79
CA GLU A 110 23.46 0.34 -5.32
C GLU A 110 21.94 0.11 -5.13
N PRO A 111 21.41 -1.08 -5.50
CA PRO A 111 20.00 -1.42 -5.28
C PRO A 111 19.78 -1.86 -3.81
N VAL A 112 20.01 -0.95 -2.87
CA VAL A 112 19.97 -1.25 -1.44
C VAL A 112 18.59 -1.04 -0.86
N ASP A 113 18.06 -2.08 -0.19
CA ASP A 113 16.73 -2.03 0.42
C ASP A 113 16.73 -1.46 1.85
N GLU A 114 17.91 -1.20 2.42
CA GLU A 114 18.04 -0.59 3.74
C GLU A 114 19.26 0.35 3.81
N VAL A 115 19.02 1.55 4.33
CA VAL A 115 20.04 2.56 4.63
C VAL A 115 19.83 3.13 6.03
N THR A 116 20.88 3.68 6.63
CA THR A 116 20.78 4.41 7.90
C THR A 116 21.32 5.80 7.69
N ALA A 117 20.54 6.81 8.06
CA ALA A 117 20.95 8.21 7.99
C ALA A 117 20.45 8.94 9.24
N ALA A 118 21.30 9.79 9.83
CA ALA A 118 20.99 10.56 11.04
C ALA A 118 20.44 9.71 12.21
N GLY A 119 20.90 8.46 12.34
CA GLY A 119 20.45 7.52 13.36
C GLY A 119 19.10 6.84 13.09
N VAL A 120 18.44 7.14 11.97
CA VAL A 120 17.18 6.51 11.55
C VAL A 120 17.47 5.42 10.51
N ARG A 121 16.87 4.24 10.68
CA ARG A 121 16.91 3.17 9.67
C ARG A 121 15.74 3.36 8.72
N TYR A 122 16.01 3.38 7.43
CA TYR A 122 15.01 3.41 6.38
C TYR A 122 15.06 2.10 5.61
N ARG A 123 13.90 1.51 5.33
CA ARG A 123 13.77 0.23 4.65
C ARG A 123 12.73 0.30 3.54
N VAL A 124 13.04 -0.29 2.40
CA VAL A 124 12.05 -0.66 1.38
C VAL A 124 11.28 -1.87 1.89
N VAL A 125 9.97 -1.69 2.10
CA VAL A 125 9.07 -2.71 2.63
C VAL A 125 8.21 -3.30 1.53
N ARG A 126 7.98 -4.60 1.61
CA ARG A 126 7.12 -5.37 0.70
C ARG A 126 5.77 -5.63 1.35
N ALA A 127 4.69 -5.39 0.61
CA ALA A 127 3.34 -5.83 0.97
C ALA A 127 2.73 -6.67 -0.16
N ASP A 128 1.76 -7.52 0.19
CA ASP A 128 0.89 -8.18 -0.78
C ASP A 128 -0.46 -7.45 -0.86
N GLU A 129 -0.82 -7.00 -2.06
CA GLU A 129 -2.12 -6.39 -2.36
C GLU A 129 -3.16 -7.47 -2.67
N PHE A 130 -4.31 -7.42 -2.01
CA PHE A 130 -5.41 -8.35 -2.23
C PHE A 130 -6.78 -7.67 -2.11
N ALA A 131 -7.79 -8.28 -2.72
CA ALA A 131 -9.19 -7.95 -2.49
C ALA A 131 -9.93 -9.20 -2.04
N ARG A 132 -10.96 -9.04 -1.21
CA ARG A 132 -11.87 -10.15 -0.92
C ARG A 132 -12.84 -10.36 -2.07
N ILE A 133 -13.27 -11.60 -2.27
CA ILE A 133 -14.20 -11.99 -3.32
C ILE A 133 -15.26 -12.94 -2.77
N GLY A 134 -16.48 -12.80 -3.29
CA GLY A 134 -17.60 -13.69 -3.03
C GLY A 134 -18.64 -13.54 -4.13
N ASP A 135 -19.27 -14.65 -4.53
CA ASP A 135 -20.23 -14.71 -5.63
C ASP A 135 -19.73 -14.03 -6.93
N GLY A 136 -18.43 -14.15 -7.20
CA GLY A 136 -17.77 -13.57 -8.38
C GLY A 136 -17.69 -12.03 -8.37
N ARG A 137 -17.80 -11.40 -7.19
CA ARG A 137 -17.70 -9.95 -7.00
C ARG A 137 -16.63 -9.61 -5.97
N LEU A 138 -15.82 -8.60 -6.27
CA LEU A 138 -14.91 -8.03 -5.29
C LEU A 138 -15.69 -7.23 -4.24
N GLU A 139 -15.16 -7.21 -3.03
CA GLU A 139 -15.72 -6.47 -1.90
C GLU A 139 -15.80 -4.96 -2.22
N PRO A 140 -16.98 -4.34 -2.17
CA PRO A 140 -17.13 -2.88 -2.30
C PRO A 140 -16.71 -2.18 -0.99
N PRO A 141 -16.62 -0.84 -0.99
CA PRO A 141 -16.52 -0.08 0.25
C PRO A 141 -17.57 -0.50 1.28
N ARG A 142 -17.13 -0.61 2.53
CA ARG A 142 -18.00 -0.90 3.67
C ARG A 142 -18.68 0.36 4.17
N PRO A 143 -19.92 0.27 4.71
CA PRO A 143 -20.56 1.38 5.41
C PRO A 143 -19.70 2.06 6.49
N THR A 144 -18.83 1.30 7.18
CA THR A 144 -17.94 1.84 8.21
C THR A 144 -16.58 2.32 7.70
N ASP A 145 -16.27 2.16 6.41
CA ASP A 145 -15.04 2.72 5.86
C ASP A 145 -15.12 4.25 5.89
N VAL A 146 -13.99 4.90 6.20
CA VAL A 146 -13.90 6.36 6.21
C VAL A 146 -14.07 6.87 4.78
N ASP A 147 -15.07 7.72 4.59
CA ASP A 147 -15.43 8.27 3.29
C ASP A 147 -15.55 9.79 3.39
N SER A 148 -15.12 10.49 2.35
CA SER A 148 -15.27 11.94 2.26
C SER A 148 -16.46 12.33 1.38
N GLU A 149 -16.78 13.62 1.35
CA GLU A 149 -17.89 14.17 0.58
C GLU A 149 -17.37 15.09 -0.52
N GLY A 150 -18.18 15.27 -1.57
CA GLY A 150 -17.89 16.24 -2.63
C GLY A 150 -17.10 15.70 -3.82
N TRP A 151 -17.14 16.47 -4.90
CA TRP A 151 -16.65 16.10 -6.24
C TRP A 151 -15.59 17.07 -6.78
N ASP A 152 -14.99 17.90 -5.92
CA ASP A 152 -13.86 18.72 -6.33
C ASP A 152 -12.68 17.81 -6.71
N PRO A 153 -12.22 17.83 -7.97
CA PRO A 153 -11.11 16.98 -8.41
C PRO A 153 -9.78 17.34 -7.76
N ASN A 154 -9.66 18.53 -7.16
CA ASN A 154 -8.44 18.99 -6.49
C ASN A 154 -8.41 18.67 -4.99
N THR A 155 -9.46 18.05 -4.45
CA THR A 155 -9.43 17.57 -3.06
C THR A 155 -8.33 16.51 -2.92
N VAL A 156 -7.35 16.80 -2.07
CA VAL A 156 -6.30 15.87 -1.68
C VAL A 156 -6.66 15.31 -0.32
N GLU A 157 -6.97 14.02 -0.26
CA GLU A 157 -7.15 13.32 1.00
C GLU A 157 -5.79 12.87 1.55
N PRO A 158 -5.57 12.99 2.86
CA PRO A 158 -4.33 12.53 3.47
C PRO A 158 -4.22 11.01 3.35
N SER A 159 -2.98 10.55 3.18
CA SER A 159 -2.65 9.14 3.28
C SER A 159 -3.14 8.55 4.61
N ARG A 160 -3.73 7.36 4.55
CA ARG A 160 -4.16 6.60 5.73
C ARG A 160 -3.06 5.70 6.27
N SER A 161 -2.06 5.41 5.45
CA SER A 161 -0.90 4.60 5.80
C SER A 161 0.29 5.42 6.25
N ASP A 162 0.37 6.70 5.90
CA ASP A 162 1.45 7.56 6.38
C ASP A 162 1.45 7.66 7.90
N GLY A 163 2.60 7.38 8.51
CA GLY A 163 2.73 7.32 9.96
C GLY A 163 2.15 6.07 10.62
N PHE A 164 1.57 5.12 9.87
CA PHE A 164 1.06 3.86 10.40
C PHE A 164 2.19 3.01 10.97
N VAL A 165 1.99 2.47 12.17
CA VAL A 165 2.99 1.67 12.86
C VAL A 165 2.81 0.19 12.50
N ILE A 166 3.81 -0.40 11.87
CA ILE A 166 3.90 -1.83 11.60
C ILE A 166 4.29 -2.53 12.89
N ASP A 167 3.28 -3.03 13.60
CA ASP A 167 3.42 -3.75 14.87
C ASP A 167 2.50 -4.98 14.86
N HIS A 168 3.09 -6.17 14.84
CA HIS A 168 2.34 -7.42 14.86
C HIS A 168 1.64 -7.65 16.20
N ALA A 169 2.30 -7.28 17.29
CA ALA A 169 1.82 -7.50 18.65
C ALA A 169 0.82 -6.43 19.10
N ALA A 170 0.63 -5.35 18.33
CA ALA A 170 -0.44 -4.39 18.58
C ALA A 170 -1.80 -5.11 18.64
N ALA A 171 -2.56 -4.81 19.69
CA ALA A 171 -3.87 -5.39 19.90
C ALA A 171 -4.86 -4.92 18.82
N VAL A 172 -5.60 -5.88 18.25
CA VAL A 172 -6.59 -5.65 17.19
C VAL A 172 -7.98 -6.13 17.61
N GLY A 173 -8.99 -5.72 16.84
CA GLY A 173 -10.34 -6.26 16.95
C GLY A 173 -10.45 -7.71 16.48
N LEU A 174 -11.58 -8.36 16.75
CA LEU A 174 -11.79 -9.77 16.42
C LEU A 174 -11.80 -10.00 14.91
N GLY A 175 -12.45 -9.12 14.14
CA GLY A 175 -12.51 -9.21 12.69
C GLY A 175 -11.12 -9.18 12.05
N GLU A 176 -10.29 -8.22 12.45
CA GLU A 176 -8.90 -8.15 11.98
C GLU A 176 -8.05 -9.33 12.46
N GLY A 177 -8.24 -9.79 13.70
CA GLY A 177 -7.56 -10.97 14.23
C GLY A 177 -7.84 -12.23 13.41
N ILE A 178 -9.10 -12.44 13.00
CA ILE A 178 -9.50 -13.53 12.10
C ILE A 178 -8.86 -13.37 10.72
N ASP A 179 -8.85 -12.15 10.16
CA ASP A 179 -8.22 -11.90 8.85
C ASP A 179 -6.70 -12.19 8.91
N ARG A 180 -5.98 -11.72 9.93
CA ARG A 180 -4.56 -12.04 10.15
C ARG A 180 -4.34 -13.55 10.27
N ALA A 181 -5.16 -14.25 11.04
CA ALA A 181 -5.08 -15.71 11.20
C ALA A 181 -5.34 -16.48 9.89
N GLY A 182 -6.22 -15.96 9.01
CA GLY A 182 -6.43 -16.53 7.68
C GLY A 182 -5.27 -16.29 6.71
N LEU A 183 -4.50 -15.21 6.92
CA LEU A 183 -3.46 -14.76 6.00
C LEU A 183 -2.04 -15.20 6.38
N VAL A 184 -1.79 -15.63 7.62
CA VAL A 184 -0.46 -16.10 8.04
C VAL A 184 0.09 -17.20 7.13
N SER A 185 -0.76 -18.13 6.68
CA SER A 185 -0.39 -19.23 5.78
C SER A 185 -0.43 -18.87 4.28
N LEU A 186 -0.75 -17.62 3.93
CA LEU A 186 -0.88 -17.21 2.53
C LEU A 186 0.45 -17.34 1.78
N ALA A 187 0.49 -18.25 0.81
CA ALA A 187 1.55 -18.32 -0.19
C ALA A 187 0.95 -18.42 -1.60
N TYR A 188 1.69 -17.93 -2.59
CA TYR A 188 1.24 -17.95 -3.97
C TYR A 188 1.25 -19.38 -4.51
N THR A 189 0.09 -19.88 -4.93
CA THR A 189 -0.09 -21.26 -5.40
C THR A 189 -0.44 -21.37 -6.88
N ALA A 190 -1.04 -20.35 -7.47
CA ALA A 190 -1.51 -20.39 -8.86
C ALA A 190 -0.34 -20.56 -9.85
N SER A 191 -0.52 -21.46 -10.83
CA SER A 191 0.50 -21.77 -11.85
C SER A 191 0.88 -20.60 -12.75
N ARG A 192 0.04 -19.56 -12.82
CA ARG A 192 0.34 -18.29 -13.51
C ARG A 192 1.51 -17.52 -12.89
N TYR A 193 1.82 -17.78 -11.61
CA TYR A 193 3.00 -17.19 -10.96
C TYR A 193 4.25 -18.01 -11.30
N PRO A 194 5.36 -17.36 -11.70
CA PRO A 194 6.63 -18.03 -11.94
C PRO A 194 7.06 -18.90 -10.74
N GLU A 195 7.78 -19.99 -11.01
CA GLU A 195 8.20 -20.92 -9.96
C GLU A 195 9.03 -20.25 -8.86
N ALA A 196 9.96 -19.36 -9.25
CA ALA A 196 10.76 -18.58 -8.31
C ALA A 196 9.90 -17.73 -7.37
N VAL A 197 8.88 -17.04 -7.91
CA VAL A 197 7.92 -16.24 -7.12
C VAL A 197 7.16 -17.13 -6.13
N ARG A 198 6.69 -18.30 -6.55
CA ARG A 198 6.03 -19.26 -5.66
C ARG A 198 6.97 -19.84 -4.60
N ALA A 199 8.26 -20.01 -4.92
CA ALA A 199 9.27 -20.49 -3.98
C ALA A 199 9.58 -19.45 -2.90
N ASP A 200 9.83 -18.21 -3.28
CA ASP A 200 10.08 -17.12 -2.32
C ASP A 200 8.85 -16.85 -1.45
N SER A 201 7.65 -16.90 -2.03
CA SER A 201 6.42 -16.76 -1.26
C SER A 201 6.23 -17.85 -0.20
N ARG A 202 6.67 -19.08 -0.46
CA ARG A 202 6.67 -20.16 0.55
C ARG A 202 7.77 -19.96 1.59
N LYS A 203 8.95 -19.50 1.18
CA LYS A 203 10.06 -19.18 2.09
C LYS A 203 9.68 -18.07 3.08
N ALA A 204 8.90 -17.09 2.63
CA ALA A 204 8.41 -15.99 3.46
C ALA A 204 7.58 -16.46 4.66
N LEU A 205 6.92 -17.62 4.58
CA LEU A 205 6.17 -18.20 5.70
C LEU A 205 7.06 -18.53 6.91
N THR A 206 8.36 -18.76 6.68
CA THR A 206 9.30 -19.08 7.77
C THR A 206 10.20 -17.91 8.13
N SER A 207 10.62 -17.08 7.15
CA SER A 207 11.46 -15.91 7.42
C SER A 207 10.68 -14.73 8.00
N HIS A 208 9.41 -14.56 7.60
CA HIS A 208 8.52 -13.48 8.02
C HIS A 208 7.12 -14.04 8.33
N PRO A 209 7.00 -14.87 9.38
CA PRO A 209 5.78 -15.60 9.70
C PRO A 209 4.63 -14.70 10.18
N GLY A 210 4.96 -13.53 10.75
CA GLY A 210 3.97 -12.57 11.21
C GLY A 210 3.31 -11.83 10.06
N VAL A 211 2.09 -11.35 10.28
CA VAL A 211 1.32 -10.55 9.33
C VAL A 211 0.75 -9.32 10.02
N VAL A 212 0.92 -8.16 9.40
CA VAL A 212 0.25 -6.90 9.76
C VAL A 212 -0.64 -6.49 8.60
N LEU A 213 -1.89 -6.14 8.88
CA LEU A 213 -2.79 -5.55 7.90
C LEU A 213 -2.68 -4.04 7.95
N LEU A 214 -2.49 -3.43 6.78
CA LEU A 214 -2.50 -1.98 6.65
C LEU A 214 -3.95 -1.47 6.60
N PRO A 215 -4.19 -0.18 6.87
CA PRO A 215 -5.48 0.44 6.63
C PRO A 215 -5.97 0.15 5.21
N PRO A 216 -7.27 -0.10 5.01
CA PRO A 216 -7.80 -0.39 3.68
C PRO A 216 -7.62 0.82 2.76
N THR A 217 -7.41 0.54 1.49
CA THR A 217 -7.48 1.53 0.40
C THR A 217 -8.56 1.13 -0.59
N PHE A 218 -8.82 2.02 -1.54
CA PHE A 218 -9.86 1.85 -2.53
C PHE A 218 -9.30 2.06 -3.92
N ARG A 219 -9.81 1.31 -4.88
CA ARG A 219 -9.48 1.54 -6.29
C ARG A 219 -10.65 1.22 -7.18
N VAL A 220 -10.53 1.61 -8.44
CA VAL A 220 -11.49 1.19 -9.45
C VAL A 220 -10.91 0.09 -10.30
N VAL A 221 -11.74 -0.92 -10.51
CA VAL A 221 -11.47 -2.03 -11.42
C VAL A 221 -12.51 -2.06 -12.52
N GLU A 222 -12.10 -2.47 -13.69
CA GLU A 222 -12.98 -2.83 -14.79
C GLU A 222 -13.22 -4.35 -14.73
N ARG A 223 -14.48 -4.76 -14.67
CA ARG A 223 -14.84 -6.17 -14.76
C ARG A 223 -14.67 -6.65 -16.20
N LYS A 224 -13.81 -7.65 -16.37
CA LYS A 224 -13.58 -8.35 -17.64
C LYS A 224 -14.11 -9.78 -17.54
N GLU A 225 -14.12 -10.50 -18.66
CA GLU A 225 -14.44 -11.91 -18.66
C GLU A 225 -13.38 -12.67 -17.82
N GLY A 226 -13.83 -13.33 -16.76
CA GLY A 226 -12.98 -14.13 -15.86
C GLY A 226 -11.89 -13.36 -15.08
N SER A 227 -11.86 -12.03 -15.15
CA SER A 227 -10.77 -11.22 -14.56
C SER A 227 -11.19 -9.78 -14.28
N TRP A 228 -10.27 -9.01 -13.67
CA TRP A 228 -10.43 -7.58 -13.43
C TRP A 228 -9.23 -6.83 -14.01
N GLY A 229 -9.50 -5.75 -14.74
CA GLY A 229 -8.49 -4.79 -15.17
C GLY A 229 -8.34 -3.68 -14.13
N LEU A 230 -7.11 -3.30 -13.81
CA LEU A 230 -6.86 -2.11 -12.97
C LEU A 230 -7.16 -0.85 -13.79
N VAL A 231 -7.92 0.07 -13.19
CA VAL A 231 -8.33 1.33 -13.85
C VAL A 231 -7.66 2.53 -13.21
N THR A 232 -7.53 2.52 -11.87
CA THR A 232 -6.90 3.59 -11.09
C THR A 232 -5.83 3.05 -10.13
N GLY A 233 -5.04 3.96 -9.58
CA GLY A 233 -4.16 3.71 -8.43
C GLY A 233 -4.95 3.40 -7.14
N LEU A 234 -4.23 3.31 -6.02
CA LEU A 234 -4.83 3.19 -4.70
C LEU A 234 -5.25 4.56 -4.18
N HIS A 235 -6.34 4.60 -3.43
CA HIS A 235 -6.91 5.82 -2.88
C HIS A 235 -7.28 5.64 -1.41
N ALA A 236 -7.10 6.71 -0.64
CA ALA A 236 -7.34 6.74 0.80
C ALA A 236 -8.82 6.53 1.17
N THR A 237 -9.74 7.05 0.34
CA THR A 237 -11.19 6.97 0.57
C THR A 237 -11.95 6.40 -0.62
N PRO A 238 -13.17 5.87 -0.41
CA PRO A 238 -14.05 5.48 -1.52
C PRO A 238 -14.37 6.66 -2.45
N GLN A 239 -14.62 7.85 -1.90
CA GLN A 239 -14.91 9.04 -2.69
C GLN A 239 -13.72 9.48 -3.56
N ASP A 240 -12.48 9.33 -3.12
CA ASP A 240 -11.30 9.54 -3.98
C ASP A 240 -11.31 8.60 -5.19
N ALA A 241 -11.55 7.31 -4.97
CA ALA A 241 -11.62 6.34 -6.07
C ALA A 241 -12.75 6.69 -7.05
N ARG A 242 -13.89 7.18 -6.55
CA ARG A 242 -15.00 7.68 -7.38
C ARG A 242 -14.60 8.91 -8.19
N ARG A 243 -13.90 9.88 -7.59
CA ARG A 243 -13.35 11.05 -8.29
C ARG A 243 -12.34 10.63 -9.36
N ALA A 244 -11.45 9.70 -9.03
CA ALA A 244 -10.46 9.15 -9.94
C ALA A 244 -11.10 8.44 -11.14
N LEU A 245 -12.20 7.70 -10.95
CA LEU A 245 -12.97 7.14 -12.07
C LEU A 245 -13.56 8.22 -12.98
N VAL A 246 -14.16 9.26 -12.41
CA VAL A 246 -14.70 10.38 -13.20
C VAL A 246 -13.58 11.06 -14.01
N HIS A 247 -12.42 11.30 -13.38
CA HIS A 247 -11.24 11.83 -14.06
C HIS A 247 -10.76 10.88 -15.16
N HIS A 248 -10.67 9.58 -14.87
CA HIS A 248 -10.22 8.56 -15.82
C HIS A 248 -11.08 8.55 -17.09
N LEU A 249 -12.40 8.59 -16.94
CA LEU A 249 -13.34 8.55 -18.07
C LEU A 249 -13.38 9.85 -18.88
N LYS A 250 -13.13 11.00 -18.25
CA LYS A 250 -13.25 12.31 -18.90
C LYS A 250 -11.95 12.84 -19.49
N VAL A 251 -10.81 12.47 -18.91
CA VAL A 251 -9.50 13.05 -19.21
C VAL A 251 -8.55 11.95 -19.66
N TYR A 252 -8.29 10.97 -18.79
CA TYR A 252 -7.25 9.97 -19.04
C TYR A 252 -7.53 9.11 -20.28
N LEU A 253 -8.72 8.50 -20.40
CA LEU A 253 -9.04 7.63 -21.54
C LEU A 253 -9.02 8.39 -22.88
N PRO A 254 -9.69 9.55 -23.02
CA PRO A 254 -9.63 10.33 -24.26
C PRO A 254 -8.21 10.74 -24.67
N GLU A 255 -7.40 11.20 -23.72
CA GLU A 255 -6.08 11.77 -24.04
C GLU A 255 -5.00 10.70 -24.22
N VAL A 256 -4.96 9.71 -23.33
CA VAL A 256 -3.89 8.71 -23.27
C VAL A 256 -4.20 7.52 -24.15
N THR A 257 -5.44 7.02 -24.10
CA THR A 257 -5.85 5.82 -24.85
C THR A 257 -6.43 6.15 -26.24
N ARG A 258 -6.70 7.44 -26.51
CA ARG A 258 -7.16 7.96 -27.81
C ARG A 258 -8.41 7.26 -28.36
N ILE A 259 -9.42 7.09 -27.51
CA ILE A 259 -10.75 6.63 -27.93
C ILE A 259 -11.41 7.64 -28.87
N ASP A 260 -12.38 7.20 -29.66
CA ASP A 260 -13.09 8.09 -30.58
C ASP A 260 -14.01 9.09 -29.83
N ALA A 261 -14.43 10.14 -30.55
CA ALA A 261 -15.22 11.21 -29.97
C ALA A 261 -16.62 10.78 -29.52
N GLU A 262 -17.21 9.76 -30.16
CA GLU A 262 -18.53 9.26 -29.81
C GLU A 262 -18.47 8.47 -28.50
N GLU A 263 -17.50 7.57 -28.37
CA GLU A 263 -17.21 6.83 -27.16
C GLU A 263 -16.85 7.78 -26.01
N ALA A 264 -15.97 8.75 -26.24
CA ALA A 264 -15.61 9.76 -25.24
C ALA A 264 -16.86 10.52 -24.75
N ALA A 265 -17.78 10.90 -25.64
CA ALA A 265 -19.02 11.58 -25.27
C ALA A 265 -19.96 10.68 -24.46
N VAL A 266 -20.03 9.37 -24.77
CA VAL A 266 -20.80 8.38 -23.98
C VAL A 266 -20.23 8.27 -22.57
N LEU A 267 -18.91 8.07 -22.44
CA LEU A 267 -18.24 7.92 -21.15
C LEU A 267 -18.33 9.20 -20.31
N ALA A 268 -18.16 10.38 -20.92
CA ALA A 268 -18.30 11.66 -20.23
C ALA A 268 -19.71 11.89 -19.68
N ARG A 269 -20.76 11.54 -20.44
CA ARG A 269 -22.15 11.59 -19.96
C ARG A 269 -22.39 10.62 -18.81
N ALA A 270 -21.86 9.40 -18.91
CA ALA A 270 -21.98 8.39 -17.86
C ALA A 270 -21.28 8.84 -16.56
N ALA A 271 -20.07 9.42 -16.67
CA ALA A 271 -19.33 9.99 -15.55
C ALA A 271 -20.11 11.15 -14.88
N HIS A 272 -20.74 12.03 -15.67
CA HIS A 272 -21.58 13.09 -15.12
C HIS A 272 -22.79 12.53 -14.35
N GLN A 273 -23.46 11.50 -14.87
CA GLN A 273 -24.57 10.85 -14.17
C GLN A 273 -24.12 10.08 -12.93
N PHE A 274 -22.92 9.49 -12.97
CA PHE A 274 -22.30 8.86 -11.81
C PHE A 274 -22.09 9.88 -10.69
N ALA A 275 -21.52 11.05 -10.99
CA ALA A 275 -21.27 12.10 -10.01
C ALA A 275 -22.53 12.69 -9.34
N ARG A 276 -23.72 12.48 -9.92
CA ARG A 276 -25.00 12.93 -9.34
C ARG A 276 -25.61 11.96 -8.32
N ARG A 277 -25.10 10.72 -8.23
CA ARG A 277 -25.58 9.72 -7.30
C ARG A 277 -24.92 9.90 -5.93
N LYS A 278 -25.62 9.51 -4.86
CA LYS A 278 -25.05 9.48 -3.52
C LYS A 278 -24.19 8.22 -3.36
N ARG A 279 -22.87 8.39 -3.19
CA ARG A 279 -21.88 7.33 -2.96
C ARG A 279 -22.02 6.11 -3.89
N PRO A 280 -22.00 6.29 -5.22
CA PRO A 280 -22.10 5.17 -6.14
C PRO A 280 -20.80 4.37 -6.20
N ASP A 281 -20.90 3.05 -6.12
CA ASP A 281 -19.73 2.17 -6.23
C ASP A 281 -19.67 1.40 -7.56
N GLN A 282 -20.66 1.59 -8.44
CA GLN A 282 -20.77 0.87 -9.70
C GLN A 282 -21.18 1.78 -10.86
N LEU A 283 -20.53 1.57 -12.01
CA LEU A 283 -20.83 2.26 -13.26
C LEU A 283 -20.83 1.28 -14.43
N LEU A 284 -21.89 1.30 -15.21
CA LEU A 284 -21.95 0.66 -16.53
C LEU A 284 -21.94 1.76 -17.59
N ALA A 285 -20.94 1.76 -18.47
CA ALA A 285 -20.77 2.76 -19.52
C ALA A 285 -20.08 2.14 -20.74
N GLY A 286 -20.61 2.34 -21.94
CA GLY A 286 -20.00 1.80 -23.18
C GLY A 286 -19.83 0.28 -23.17
N GLY A 287 -20.74 -0.46 -22.54
CA GLY A 287 -20.63 -1.92 -22.38
C GLY A 287 -19.59 -2.38 -21.33
N ARG A 288 -18.86 -1.44 -20.71
CA ARG A 288 -17.85 -1.71 -19.70
C ARG A 288 -18.43 -1.48 -18.31
N ARG A 289 -18.03 -2.34 -17.37
CA ARG A 289 -18.46 -2.25 -15.97
C ARG A 289 -17.27 -1.89 -15.09
N PHE A 290 -17.42 -0.82 -14.33
CA PHE A 290 -16.46 -0.34 -13.35
C PHE A 290 -17.04 -0.52 -11.95
N ASP A 291 -16.26 -1.10 -11.06
CA ASP A 291 -16.61 -1.27 -9.65
C ASP A 291 -15.54 -0.57 -8.78
N VAL A 292 -15.96 0.25 -7.82
CA VAL A 292 -15.12 0.74 -6.72
C VAL A 292 -14.98 -0.41 -5.72
N VAL A 293 -13.75 -0.78 -5.40
CA VAL A 293 -13.46 -1.96 -4.58
C VAL A 293 -12.58 -1.60 -3.40
N ARG A 294 -12.83 -2.30 -2.29
CA ARG A 294 -12.02 -2.23 -1.07
C ARG A 294 -10.83 -3.18 -1.20
N VAL A 295 -9.64 -2.65 -0.91
CA VAL A 295 -8.36 -3.34 -1.09
C VAL A 295 -7.69 -3.50 0.27
N GLY A 296 -7.26 -4.73 0.55
CA GLY A 296 -6.39 -5.05 1.67
C GLY A 296 -4.94 -5.07 1.23
N ARG A 297 -4.04 -4.67 2.14
CA ARG A 297 -2.60 -4.82 1.97
C ARG A 297 -2.06 -5.50 3.21
N MET A 298 -1.27 -6.55 3.02
CA MET A 298 -0.62 -7.25 4.12
C MET A 298 0.90 -7.11 4.03
N VAL A 299 1.53 -6.76 5.14
CA VAL A 299 2.98 -6.77 5.30
C VAL A 299 3.36 -8.00 6.12
N ARG A 300 4.33 -8.77 5.61
CA ARG A 300 4.93 -9.86 6.39
C ARG A 300 6.01 -9.31 7.30
N ILE A 301 6.13 -9.87 8.50
CA ILE A 301 7.09 -9.42 9.51
C ILE A 301 7.81 -10.62 10.14
N GLY A 302 9.13 -10.49 10.25
CA GLY A 302 10.02 -11.43 10.90
C GLY A 302 10.70 -10.81 12.13
N PRO A 303 11.69 -11.49 12.72
CA PRO A 303 12.42 -11.00 13.88
C PRO A 303 13.07 -9.61 13.66
N ASP A 304 13.52 -9.33 12.44
CA ASP A 304 14.18 -8.07 12.07
C ASP A 304 13.24 -7.01 11.50
N GLY A 305 11.92 -7.22 11.59
CA GLY A 305 10.89 -6.29 11.12
C GLY A 305 10.24 -6.69 9.78
N PRO A 306 9.67 -5.73 9.04
CA PRO A 306 8.91 -6.00 7.82
C PRO A 306 9.81 -6.58 6.72
N GLU A 307 9.21 -7.47 5.92
CA GLU A 307 9.84 -8.12 4.77
C GLU A 307 10.32 -7.09 3.74
N THR A 308 11.56 -7.25 3.27
CA THR A 308 12.16 -6.49 2.15
C THR A 308 11.73 -7.10 0.81
N PRO A 309 12.01 -6.45 -0.33
CA PRO A 309 11.89 -7.09 -1.64
C PRO A 309 12.51 -8.49 -1.68
N ARG A 310 11.84 -9.40 -2.40
CA ARG A 310 12.31 -10.77 -2.64
C ARG A 310 13.18 -10.81 -3.89
N PRO A 311 14.10 -11.78 -4.00
CA PRO A 311 14.90 -11.97 -5.22
C PRO A 311 14.08 -12.19 -6.50
N SER A 312 12.86 -12.73 -6.37
CA SER A 312 11.94 -12.94 -7.49
C SER A 312 11.02 -11.76 -7.81
N ASP A 313 11.06 -10.68 -7.02
CA ASP A 313 10.34 -9.46 -7.35
C ASP A 313 11.04 -8.78 -8.54
N VAL A 314 10.27 -8.47 -9.59
CA VAL A 314 10.81 -7.94 -10.85
C VAL A 314 11.29 -6.52 -10.63
N ASP A 315 12.52 -6.26 -11.07
CA ASP A 315 13.19 -4.98 -10.93
C ASP A 315 13.97 -4.69 -12.22
N GLU A 316 13.34 -3.97 -13.15
CA GLU A 316 13.92 -3.69 -14.47
C GLU A 316 14.76 -2.41 -14.48
N ASP A 317 14.45 -1.50 -13.57
CA ASP A 317 15.18 -0.23 -13.42
C ASP A 317 16.43 -0.44 -12.57
N VAL A 318 17.47 0.33 -12.89
CA VAL A 318 18.75 0.31 -12.16
C VAL A 318 18.91 1.60 -11.35
N PRO A 319 19.66 1.56 -10.23
CA PRO A 319 20.04 2.76 -9.50
C PRO A 319 20.60 3.84 -10.43
N SER A 320 20.11 5.07 -10.25
CA SER A 320 20.54 6.21 -11.03
C SER A 320 20.49 7.49 -10.20
N LYS A 321 21.21 8.50 -10.66
CA LYS A 321 21.17 9.83 -10.08
C LYS A 321 19.86 10.54 -10.42
N MET A 322 19.14 10.99 -9.41
CA MET A 322 17.81 11.60 -9.57
C MET A 322 17.81 13.12 -9.35
N HIS A 323 18.64 13.59 -8.42
CA HIS A 323 18.66 14.98 -7.99
C HIS A 323 20.02 15.63 -8.24
N PRO A 324 20.08 16.97 -8.40
CA PRO A 324 21.35 17.68 -8.46
C PRO A 324 22.21 17.45 -7.21
N THR A 325 23.52 17.56 -7.38
CA THR A 325 24.46 17.48 -6.25
C THR A 325 24.19 18.59 -5.24
N MET A 326 24.25 18.23 -3.96
CA MET A 326 24.17 19.16 -2.83
C MET A 326 25.35 18.90 -1.89
N ASP A 327 25.96 19.97 -1.38
CA ASP A 327 26.99 19.85 -0.35
C ASP A 327 26.41 19.86 1.09
N GLU A 328 27.26 19.61 2.08
CA GLU A 328 26.82 19.61 3.49
C GLU A 328 26.38 21.00 4.01
N HIS A 329 26.61 22.07 3.24
CA HIS A 329 26.14 23.43 3.50
C HIS A 329 24.78 23.73 2.86
N GLY A 330 24.21 22.79 2.09
CA GLY A 330 22.95 22.99 1.38
C GLY A 330 23.09 23.74 0.05
N VAL A 331 24.32 23.92 -0.45
CA VAL A 331 24.56 24.53 -1.76
C VAL A 331 24.29 23.48 -2.83
N ILE A 332 23.35 23.80 -3.73
CA ILE A 332 22.96 22.91 -4.82
C ILE A 332 23.70 23.33 -6.09
N THR A 333 24.35 22.36 -6.73
CA THR A 333 25.01 22.53 -8.03
C THR A 333 24.33 21.63 -9.05
N ALA A 334 23.85 22.22 -10.15
CA ALA A 334 23.40 21.44 -11.30
C ALA A 334 24.59 20.68 -11.88
N ASP A 335 24.40 19.40 -12.15
CA ASP A 335 25.38 18.62 -12.90
C ASP A 335 25.21 18.94 -14.40
N GLU A 336 26.32 19.18 -15.11
CA GLU A 336 26.33 19.43 -16.57
C GLU A 336 25.94 18.21 -17.40
#